data_AF-A0A920T584-F1
#
_entry.id   AF-A0A920T584-F1
#
_cell.length_a   1.000
_cell.length_b   1.000
_cell.length_c   1.000
_cell.angle_alpha   90.00
_cell.angle_beta   90.00
_cell.angle_gamma   90.00
#
_symmetry.space_group_name_H-M   'P 1'
#
loop_
_entity.id
_entity.type
_entity.pdbx_description
1 polymer ?
#
loop_
_entity_poly.entity_id
_entity_poly.type
_entity_poly.pdbx_seq_one_letter_code
_entity_poly.pdbx_strand_id
1 'polypeptide(L)' 'MIYGWREREEVLRLFEIITGLRMNHNYIRPGGVAADLPDGWRDDVLRV' A
#
# COMPACT_ATOMS: atom_id res chain seq x y z
N MET A 1 -9.47 2.27 20.76
CA MET A 1 -8.67 3.28 20.02
C MET A 1 -7.36 2.69 19.49
N ILE A 2 -6.56 1.94 20.26
CA ILE A 2 -5.26 1.38 19.82
C ILE A 2 -5.39 0.34 18.69
N TYR A 3 -6.44 -0.49 18.69
CA TYR A 3 -6.63 -1.54 17.67
C TYR A 3 -6.77 -1.00 16.24
N GLY A 4 -7.53 0.08 16.05
CA GLY A 4 -7.68 0.71 14.73
C GLY A 4 -6.39 1.31 14.17
N TRP A 5 -5.49 1.77 15.04
CA TRP A 5 -4.16 2.23 14.61
C TRP A 5 -3.26 1.07 14.19
N ARG A 6 -3.39 -0.09 14.84
CA ARG A 6 -2.66 -1.31 14.46
C ARG A 6 -3.09 -1.79 13.08
N GLU A 7 -4.39 -1.87 12.83
CA GLU A 7 -4.96 -2.28 11.53
C GLU A 7 -4.60 -1.27 10.44
N ARG A 8 -4.65 0.03 10.77
CA ARG A 8 -4.18 1.09 9.87
C ARG A 8 -2.71 0.93 9.49
N GLU A 9 -1.84 0.53 10.41
CA GLU A 9 -0.42 0.33 10.08
C GLU A 9 -0.15 -0.87 9.17
N GLU A 10 -0.99 -1.91 9.20
CA GLU A 10 -0.93 -2.96 8.18
C GLU A 10 -1.25 -2.44 6.78
N VAL A 11 -2.31 -1.64 6.67
CA VAL A 11 -2.67 -1.02 5.39
C VAL A 11 -1.58 -0.07 4.90
N LEU A 12 -0.97 0.72 5.79
CA LEU A 12 0.14 1.61 5.41
C LEU A 12 1.40 0.86 5.00
N ARG A 13 1.67 -0.32 5.59
CA ARG A 13 2.74 -1.21 5.13
C ARG A 13 2.51 -1.68 3.70
N LEU A 14 1.28 -2.05 3.35
CA LEU A 14 0.95 -2.46 1.98
C LEU A 14 1.15 -1.31 0.99
N PHE A 15 0.72 -0.10 1.34
CA PHE A 15 0.97 1.07 0.48
C PHE A 15 2.44 1.40 0.33
N GLU A 16 3.25 1.23 1.38
CA GLU A 16 4.69 1.42 1.33
C GLU A 16 5.37 0.40 0.41
N ILE A 17 4.95 -0.87 0.43
CA ILE A 17 5.47 -1.91 -0.47
C ILE A 17 5.12 -1.57 -1.93
N ILE A 18 3.87 -1.15 -2.19
CA ILE A 18 3.38 -0.90 -3.54
C ILE A 18 3.95 0.40 -4.13
N THR A 19 4.07 1.44 -3.33
CA THR A 19 4.33 2.82 -3.83
C THR A 19 5.66 3.39 -3.36
N GLY A 20 6.36 2.72 -2.42
CA GLY A 20 7.59 3.20 -1.78
C GLY A 20 7.38 4.30 -0.74
N LEU A 21 6.13 4.75 -0.53
CA LEU A 21 5.79 5.87 0.35
C LEU A 21 4.67 5.46 1.32
N ARG A 22 4.64 6.03 2.52
CA ARG A 22 3.63 5.67 3.54
C ARG A 22 2.32 6.41 3.44
N MET A 23 2.32 7.67 2.99
CA MET A 23 1.11 8.51 2.99
C MET A 23 0.88 9.24 1.67
N ASN A 24 1.93 9.86 1.11
CA ASN A 24 1.83 10.66 -0.11
C ASN A 24 2.33 9.88 -1.32
N HIS A 25 1.54 8.93 -1.78
CA HIS A 25 1.98 7.91 -2.72
C HIS A 25 2.32 8.43 -4.14
N ASN A 26 1.67 9.52 -4.60
CA ASN A 26 1.78 10.02 -5.98
C ASN A 26 1.71 8.90 -7.05
N TYR A 27 0.98 7.84 -6.72
CA TYR A 27 0.92 6.58 -7.49
C TYR A 27 -0.14 6.66 -8.57
N ILE A 28 -1.29 7.27 -8.28
CA ILE A 28 -2.37 7.52 -9.24
C ILE A 28 -2.06 8.80 -10.01
N ARG A 29 -2.01 8.72 -11.33
CA ARG A 29 -1.72 9.86 -12.22
C ARG A 29 -2.76 9.89 -13.35
N PRO A 30 -3.10 11.07 -13.91
CA PRO A 30 -3.95 11.11 -15.09
C PRO A 30 -3.36 10.24 -16.21
N GLY A 31 -4.11 9.24 -16.67
CA GLY A 31 -3.66 8.27 -17.66
C GLY A 31 -3.16 6.93 -17.10
N GLY A 32 -3.11 6.73 -15.77
CA GLY A 32 -2.82 5.42 -15.19
C GLY A 32 -2.15 5.47 -13.81
N VAL A 33 -1.16 4.60 -13.64
CA VAL A 33 -0.38 4.46 -12.40
C VAL A 33 1.10 4.76 -12.66
N ALA A 34 1.81 5.14 -11.61
CA ALA A 34 3.22 5.53 -11.67
C ALA A 34 4.16 4.36 -11.98
N ALA A 35 3.81 3.17 -11.50
CA ALA A 35 4.56 1.93 -11.66
C ALA A 35 3.58 0.74 -11.61
N ASP A 36 4.03 -0.41 -12.08
CA ASP A 36 3.32 -1.67 -11.89
C ASP A 36 3.47 -2.18 -10.45
N LEU A 37 2.58 -3.10 -10.07
CA LEU A 37 2.60 -3.71 -8.74
C LEU A 37 3.81 -4.66 -8.58
N PRO A 38 4.50 -4.65 -7.43
CA PRO A 38 5.69 -5.47 -7.20
C PRO A 38 5.35 -6.96 -7.08
N ASP A 39 6.26 -7.86 -7.46
CA ASP A 39 6.01 -9.31 -7.37
C ASP A 39 5.59 -9.75 -5.95
N GLY A 40 4.58 -10.63 -5.87
CA GLY A 40 4.06 -11.11 -4.59
C GLY A 40 3.10 -10.16 -3.87
N TRP A 41 2.81 -8.97 -4.41
CA TRP A 41 1.89 -7.99 -3.81
C TRP A 41 0.53 -8.60 -3.44
N ARG A 42 0.04 -9.53 -4.27
CA ARG A 42 -1.28 -10.13 -4.12
C ARG A 42 -1.36 -11.04 -2.90
N ASP A 43 -0.30 -11.80 -2.62
CA ASP A 43 -0.24 -12.71 -1.47
C ASP A 43 -0.17 -11.92 -0.16
N ASP A 44 0.52 -10.78 -0.17
CA ASP A 44 0.61 -9.88 0.99
C ASP A 44 -0.72 -9.18 1.29
N VAL A 45 -1.47 -8.78 0.27
CA VAL A 45 -2.83 -8.21 0.45
C VAL A 45 -3.81 -9.25 0.99
N LEU A 46 -3.71 -10.51 0.55
CA LEU A 46 -4.59 -11.60 0.99
C LEU A 46 -4.27 -12.12 2.40
N ARG A 47 -3.16 -11.69 2.99
CA ARG A 47 -2.73 -12.08 4.35
C ARG A 47 -3.28 -11.14 5.44
N VAL A 48 -3.77 -9.96 5.06
CA VAL A 48 -4.48 -9.00 5.93
C VAL A 48 -5.91 -9.45 6.13
#